data_AF-A0A963PRG2-F1
#
_entry.id   AF-A0A963PRG2-F1
#
_cell.length_a   1.000
_cell.length_b   1.000
_cell.length_c   1.000
_cell.angle_alpha   90.00
_cell.angle_beta   90.00
_cell.angle_gamma   90.00
#
_symmetry.space_group_name_H-M   'P 1'
#
loop_
_entity.id
_entity.type
_entity.pdbx_description
1 polymer ?
#
loop_
_entity_poly.entity_id
_entity_poly.type
_entity_poly.pdbx_seq_one_letter_code
_entity_poly.pdbx_strand_id
1 'polypeptide(L)'
;QALDMGIVCSAETVHHARLAERVTELVPCADMVRFGGSGTETVMHGLRLARCATGREKLVKFEGHFHGYSDALNYSVMPPLAQAGPAHTPTPYAESSGVPANTRDHVIVLPFNDP
;
A
#
# COMPACT_ATOMS: atom_id res chain seq x y z
N GLN A 1 13.68 11.93 -27.58
CA GLN A 1 13.92 12.87 -26.47
C GLN A 1 14.31 12.16 -25.16
N ALA A 2 13.44 11.37 -24.52
CA ALA A 2 13.80 10.71 -23.24
C ALA A 2 14.99 9.74 -23.37
N LEU A 3 15.02 8.92 -24.43
CA LEU A 3 16.13 8.00 -24.70
C LEU A 3 17.46 8.73 -24.95
N ASP A 4 17.42 9.94 -25.53
CA ASP A 4 18.61 10.74 -25.84
C ASP A 4 19.29 11.29 -24.57
N MET A 5 18.53 11.42 -23.47
CA MET A 5 19.04 11.83 -22.16
C MET A 5 19.69 10.67 -21.38
N GLY A 6 19.54 9.43 -21.87
CA GLY A 6 19.95 8.22 -21.16
C GLY A 6 19.05 7.88 -19.97
N ILE A 7 19.35 6.76 -19.33
CA ILE A 7 18.64 6.31 -18.12
C ILE A 7 19.43 6.83 -16.91
N VAL A 8 18.87 7.80 -16.19
CA VAL A 8 19.46 8.35 -14.98
C VAL A 8 18.86 7.64 -13.76
N CYS A 9 19.62 6.72 -13.16
CA CYS A 9 19.13 5.90 -12.04
C CYS A 9 19.55 6.42 -10.64
N SER A 10 20.37 7.47 -10.55
CA SER A 10 21.00 7.89 -9.28
C SER A 10 21.11 9.39 -9.12
N ALA A 11 20.31 10.16 -9.87
CA ALA A 11 20.22 11.60 -9.73
C ALA A 11 18.82 12.09 -10.08
N GLU A 12 18.38 13.13 -9.37
CA GLU A 12 17.14 13.83 -9.68
C GLU A 12 17.34 14.76 -10.88
N THR A 13 16.30 14.95 -11.69
CA THR A 13 16.31 15.87 -12.83
C THR A 13 15.13 16.84 -12.74
N VAL A 14 15.17 17.93 -13.53
CA VAL A 14 14.04 18.87 -13.64
C VAL A 14 12.73 18.18 -14.07
N HIS A 15 12.81 17.03 -14.74
CA HIS A 15 11.64 16.27 -15.15
C HIS A 15 10.89 15.67 -13.97
N HIS A 16 11.58 15.27 -12.89
CA HIS A 16 10.91 14.77 -11.69
C HIS A 16 10.15 15.88 -10.97
N ALA A 17 10.74 17.08 -10.85
CA ALA A 17 10.08 18.24 -10.25
C ALA A 17 8.82 18.67 -11.04
N ARG A 18 8.93 18.77 -12.37
CA ARG A 18 7.78 19.09 -13.25
C ARG A 18 6.69 18.04 -13.18
N LEU A 19 7.06 16.76 -13.09
CA LEU A 19 6.09 15.69 -12.91
C LEU A 19 5.41 15.80 -11.54
N ALA A 20 6.15 16.10 -10.48
CA ALA A 20 5.60 16.27 -9.14
C ALA A 20 4.57 17.40 -9.09
N GLU A 21 4.90 18.58 -9.63
CA GLU A 21 3.98 19.72 -9.78
C GLU A 21 2.71 19.32 -10.53
N ARG A 22 2.87 18.60 -11.65
CA ARG A 22 1.71 18.17 -12.43
C ARG A 22 0.81 17.19 -11.67
N VAL A 23 1.38 16.31 -10.85
CA VAL A 23 0.59 15.37 -10.05
C VAL A 23 -0.17 16.09 -8.94
N THR A 24 0.46 17.04 -8.23
CA THR A 24 -0.21 17.80 -7.16
C THR A 24 -1.31 18.71 -7.70
N GLU A 25 -1.18 19.24 -8.91
CA GLU A 25 -2.28 19.95 -9.60
C GLU A 25 -3.50 19.04 -9.88
N LEU A 26 -3.27 17.74 -10.14
CA LEU A 26 -4.31 16.78 -10.52
C LEU A 26 -4.94 16.04 -9.34
N VAL A 27 -4.24 15.97 -8.20
CA VAL A 27 -4.67 15.24 -7.00
C VAL A 27 -4.88 16.24 -5.87
N PRO A 28 -6.11 16.74 -5.64
CA PRO A 28 -6.36 17.89 -4.76
C PRO A 28 -5.94 17.71 -3.29
N CYS A 29 -5.80 16.48 -2.82
CA CYS A 29 -5.37 16.18 -1.45
C CYS A 29 -3.86 16.03 -1.29
N ALA A 30 -3.08 16.16 -2.38
CA ALA A 30 -1.64 15.98 -2.36
C ALA A 30 -0.91 17.32 -2.48
N ASP A 31 -0.35 17.81 -1.37
CA ASP A 31 0.53 18.98 -1.37
C ASP A 31 1.95 18.64 -1.87
N MET A 32 2.38 17.40 -1.65
CA MET A 32 3.70 16.87 -2.05
C MET A 32 3.56 15.42 -2.50
N VAL A 33 4.48 14.99 -3.37
CA VAL A 33 4.57 13.60 -3.83
C VAL A 33 5.99 13.06 -3.75
N ARG A 34 6.10 11.74 -3.58
CA ARG A 34 7.33 10.97 -3.71
C ARG A 34 7.06 9.82 -4.67
N PHE A 35 7.94 9.65 -5.66
CA PHE A 35 7.85 8.52 -6.59
C PHE A 35 8.47 7.26 -5.97
N GLY A 36 7.87 6.10 -6.27
CA GLY A 36 8.41 4.78 -5.97
C GLY A 36 8.58 3.97 -7.26
N GLY A 37 9.35 2.89 -7.20
CA GLY A 37 9.55 1.98 -8.33
C GLY A 37 8.36 1.06 -8.60
N SER A 38 7.45 0.91 -7.64
CA SER A 38 6.22 0.10 -7.78
C SER A 38 5.09 0.57 -6.87
N GLY A 39 3.88 0.06 -7.14
CA GLY A 39 2.73 0.24 -6.25
C GLY A 39 2.95 -0.36 -4.85
N THR A 40 3.50 -1.59 -4.77
CA THR A 40 3.83 -2.23 -3.48
C THR A 40 4.75 -1.36 -2.64
N GLU A 41 5.82 -0.82 -3.24
CA GLU A 41 6.76 0.06 -2.57
C GLU A 41 6.09 1.34 -2.08
N THR A 42 5.24 1.94 -2.92
CA THR A 42 4.51 3.17 -2.59
C THR A 42 3.56 2.97 -1.41
N VAL A 43 2.77 1.89 -1.38
CA VAL A 43 1.86 1.62 -0.24
C VAL A 43 2.66 1.23 1.01
N MET A 44 3.75 0.48 0.87
CA MET A 44 4.64 0.15 1.99
C MET A 44 5.23 1.42 2.63
N HIS A 45 5.68 2.39 1.83
CA HIS A 45 6.15 3.68 2.33
C HIS A 45 5.03 4.51 2.95
N GLY A 46 3.85 4.55 2.33
CA GLY A 46 2.68 5.23 2.88
C GLY A 46 2.30 4.70 4.26
N LEU A 47 2.28 3.38 4.44
CA LEU A 47 2.02 2.75 5.73
C LEU A 47 3.09 3.11 6.78
N ARG A 48 4.38 3.10 6.40
CA ARG A 48 5.47 3.53 7.30
C ARG A 48 5.34 5.00 7.70
N LEU A 49 4.98 5.87 6.76
CA LEU A 49 4.74 7.29 7.04
C LEU A 49 3.57 7.47 8.01
N ALA A 50 2.44 6.79 7.78
CA ALA A 50 1.28 6.83 8.68
C ALA A 50 1.62 6.35 10.10
N ARG A 51 2.39 5.26 10.22
CA ARG A 51 2.88 4.76 11.52
C ARG A 51 3.79 5.77 12.20
N CYS A 52 4.74 6.35 11.49
CA CYS A 52 5.66 7.36 12.03
C CYS A 52 4.91 8.62 12.49
N ALA A 53 3.94 9.10 11.70
CA ALA A 53 3.16 10.29 12.02
C ALA A 53 2.20 10.08 13.20
N THR A 54 1.64 8.87 13.36
CA THR A 54 0.59 8.60 14.36
C THR A 54 1.07 7.86 15.61
N GLY A 55 2.24 7.21 15.56
CA GLY A 55 2.73 6.30 16.59
C GLY A 55 1.91 5.01 16.74
N ARG A 56 0.99 4.71 15.82
CA ARG A 56 0.11 3.53 15.86
C ARG A 56 0.66 2.42 14.99
N GLU A 57 0.67 1.19 15.48
CA GLU A 57 1.24 0.06 14.75
C GLU A 57 0.24 -0.67 13.84
N LYS A 58 -1.03 -0.71 14.27
CA LYS A 58 -2.09 -1.44 13.58
C LYS A 58 -2.53 -0.72 12.30
N LEU A 59 -2.90 -1.51 11.30
CA LEU A 59 -3.52 -1.05 10.06
C LEU A 59 -4.91 -1.65 9.89
N VAL A 60 -5.75 -0.93 9.16
CA VAL A 60 -7.06 -1.40 8.72
C VAL A 60 -7.01 -1.58 7.21
N LYS A 61 -7.51 -2.71 6.72
CA LYS A 61 -7.80 -2.93 5.30
C LYS A 61 -9.17 -3.57 5.14
N PHE A 62 -9.64 -3.64 3.90
CA PHE A 62 -10.87 -4.33 3.57
C PHE A 62 -10.59 -5.72 3.00
N GLU A 63 -11.50 -6.65 3.28
CA GLU A 63 -11.52 -7.99 2.69
C GLU A 63 -11.59 -7.90 1.16
N GLY A 64 -10.81 -8.71 0.45
CA GLY A 64 -10.72 -8.69 -1.00
C GLY A 64 -9.87 -7.57 -1.63
N HIS A 65 -9.45 -6.56 -0.86
CA HIS A 65 -8.69 -5.43 -1.41
C HIS A 65 -7.21 -5.76 -1.56
N PHE A 66 -6.68 -5.59 -2.78
CA PHE A 66 -5.27 -5.77 -3.10
C PHE A 66 -4.48 -4.46 -2.94
N HIS A 67 -3.37 -4.52 -2.19
CA HIS A 67 -2.49 -3.37 -1.94
C HIS A 67 -1.00 -3.71 -2.13
N GLY A 68 -0.70 -4.73 -2.93
CA GLY A 68 0.66 -5.23 -3.14
C GLY A 68 1.04 -6.38 -2.22
N TYR A 69 2.29 -6.83 -2.35
CA TYR A 69 2.77 -8.08 -1.76
C TYR A 69 3.61 -7.91 -0.49
N SER A 70 3.64 -6.73 0.13
CA SER A 70 4.30 -6.58 1.42
C SER A 70 3.54 -7.36 2.49
N ASP A 71 4.24 -8.01 3.42
CA ASP A 71 3.69 -8.91 4.44
C ASP A 71 2.39 -8.40 5.10
N ALA A 72 2.38 -7.15 5.55
CA ALA A 72 1.24 -6.56 6.26
C ALA A 72 0.01 -6.27 5.36
N LEU A 73 0.22 -6.13 4.04
CA LEU A 73 -0.82 -5.80 3.06
C LEU A 73 -1.28 -7.03 2.27
N ASN A 74 -0.48 -8.10 2.24
CA ASN A 74 -0.79 -9.36 1.59
C ASN A 74 -1.67 -10.27 2.49
N TYR A 75 -2.67 -9.67 3.10
CA TYR A 75 -3.71 -10.33 3.91
C TYR A 75 -5.06 -10.17 3.23
N SER A 76 -5.91 -11.19 3.26
CA SER A 76 -7.32 -11.11 2.87
C SER A 76 -7.49 -10.42 1.51
N VAL A 77 -6.75 -10.89 0.51
CA VAL A 77 -6.85 -10.44 -0.90
C VAL A 77 -7.80 -11.36 -1.66
N MET A 78 -7.64 -12.67 -1.48
CA MET A 78 -8.50 -13.69 -2.04
C MET A 78 -8.43 -14.96 -1.15
N PRO A 79 -8.91 -14.88 0.10
CA PRO A 79 -8.89 -16.03 0.97
C PRO A 79 -9.73 -17.18 0.40
N PRO A 80 -9.35 -18.44 0.64
CA PRO A 80 -10.24 -19.56 0.42
C PRO A 80 -11.55 -19.35 1.18
N LEU A 81 -12.71 -19.60 0.54
CA LEU A 81 -14.02 -19.37 1.16
C LEU A 81 -14.18 -20.06 2.53
N ALA A 82 -13.59 -21.25 2.68
CA ALA A 82 -13.58 -21.99 3.94
C ALA A 82 -12.81 -21.30 5.08
N GLN A 83 -11.96 -20.31 4.76
CA GLN A 83 -11.08 -19.61 5.70
C GLN A 83 -11.39 -18.10 5.80
N ALA A 84 -12.20 -17.56 4.89
CA ALA A 84 -12.56 -16.14 4.84
C ALA A 84 -13.39 -15.66 6.05
N GLY A 85 -14.07 -16.57 6.75
CA GLY A 85 -15.00 -16.23 7.82
C GLY A 85 -16.34 -15.66 7.32
N PRO A 86 -17.22 -15.22 8.23
CA PRO A 86 -18.50 -14.61 7.87
C PRO A 86 -18.33 -13.29 7.10
N ALA A 87 -19.27 -12.99 6.19
CA ALA A 87 -19.23 -11.77 5.36
C ALA A 87 -19.13 -10.47 6.19
N HIS A 88 -19.85 -10.37 7.30
CA HIS A 88 -19.86 -9.19 8.19
C HIS A 88 -18.72 -9.21 9.23
N THR A 89 -17.99 -10.31 9.33
CA THR A 89 -16.89 -10.44 10.31
C THR A 89 -15.76 -11.28 9.69
N PRO A 90 -15.06 -10.73 8.68
CA PRO A 90 -14.03 -11.48 7.98
C PRO A 90 -12.95 -11.97 8.95
N THR A 91 -12.44 -13.17 8.71
CA THR A 91 -11.28 -13.71 9.41
C THR A 91 -10.04 -13.34 8.60
N PRO A 92 -9.14 -12.48 9.11
CA PRO A 92 -7.93 -12.12 8.40
C PRO A 92 -7.09 -13.35 8.03
N TYR A 93 -6.80 -13.48 6.75
CA TYR A 93 -6.09 -14.61 6.15
C TYR A 93 -4.77 -14.15 5.53
N ALA A 94 -3.66 -14.83 5.82
CA ALA A 94 -2.39 -14.53 5.16
C ALA A 94 -2.33 -15.23 3.80
N GLU A 95 -2.10 -14.48 2.72
CA GLU A 95 -2.08 -15.01 1.34
C GLU A 95 -0.83 -15.85 1.02
N SER A 96 0.15 -15.86 1.91
CA SER A 96 1.38 -16.64 1.76
C SER A 96 1.79 -17.21 3.11
N SER A 97 2.18 -18.49 3.10
CA SER A 97 2.76 -19.16 4.27
C SER A 97 4.12 -18.59 4.69
N GLY A 98 4.73 -17.73 3.86
CA GLY A 98 5.96 -17.01 4.18
C GLY A 98 5.76 -15.76 5.05
N VAL A 99 4.52 -15.32 5.29
CA VAL A 99 4.23 -14.14 6.12
C VAL A 99 4.44 -14.48 7.60
N PRO A 100 5.26 -13.73 8.36
CA PRO A 100 5.48 -13.98 9.79
C PRO A 100 4.17 -13.93 10.59
N ALA A 101 3.98 -14.89 11.49
CA ALA A 101 2.72 -15.04 12.24
C ALA A 101 2.33 -13.79 13.06
N ASN A 102 3.31 -13.09 13.64
CA ASN A 102 3.09 -11.86 14.40
C ASN A 102 2.61 -10.67 13.54
N THR A 103 2.71 -10.75 12.20
CA THR A 103 2.13 -9.73 11.31
C THR A 103 0.61 -9.61 11.53
N ARG A 104 -0.05 -10.73 11.87
CA ARG A 104 -1.48 -10.83 12.15
C ARG A 104 -1.95 -9.86 13.24
N ASP A 105 -1.11 -9.59 14.23
CA ASP A 105 -1.43 -8.75 15.40
C ASP A 105 -1.60 -7.27 15.03
N HIS A 106 -1.05 -6.89 13.87
CA HIS A 106 -1.07 -5.54 13.34
C HIS A 106 -2.10 -5.33 12.22
N VAL A 107 -2.85 -6.36 11.81
CA VAL A 107 -3.79 -6.30 10.68
C VAL A 107 -5.22 -6.50 11.15
N ILE A 108 -6.05 -5.47 10.90
CA ILE A 108 -7.50 -5.52 11.08
C ILE A 108 -8.12 -5.55 9.68
N VAL A 109 -8.96 -6.55 9.43
CA VAL A 109 -9.70 -6.68 8.16
C VAL A 109 -11.17 -6.41 8.43
N LEU A 110 -11.75 -5.52 7.63
CA LEU A 110 -13.16 -5.14 7.70
C LEU A 110 -13.90 -5.55 6.42
N PRO A 111 -15.22 -5.79 6.49
CA PRO A 111 -16.05 -5.90 5.30
C PRO A 111 -16.05 -4.58 4.51
N PHE A 112 -15.97 -4.67 3.19
CA PHE A 112 -16.10 -3.50 2.32
C PHE A 112 -17.58 -3.09 2.19
N ASN A 113 -17.86 -1.78 2.25
CA ASN A 113 -19.22 -1.21 2.14
C ASN A 113 -20.23 -1.69 3.20
N ASP A 114 -19.78 -1.95 4.43
CA ASP A 114 -20.63 -2.36 5.56
C ASP A 114 -20.32 -1.47 6.78
N PRO A 115 -21.05 -0.34 6.94
CA PRO A 115 -20.78 0.70 7.95
C PRO A 115 -21.09 0.35 9.41
#